data_AF-A0A1F5N801-F1
#
_entry.id   AF-A0A1F5N801-F1
#
_cell.length_a   1.000
_cell.length_b   1.000
_cell.length_c   1.000
_cell.angle_alpha   90.00
_cell.angle_beta   90.00
_cell.angle_gamma   90.00
#
_symmetry.space_group_name_H-M   'P 1'
#
loop_
_entity.id
_entity.type
_entity.pdbx_description
1 polymer ?
#
loop_
_entity_poly.entity_id
_entity_poly.type
_entity_poly.pdbx_seq_one_letter_code
_entity_poly.pdbx_strand_id
1 'polypeptide(L)'
;MLLQQIVYDMMGWGITIDIGVPLYISIWTLLLALFLFYEAKRYIYQQLKPLRTAVFFSEKGMIIGAIVGSVLMILSIAAHEAGHAVAASAFNFPITGAGVTGWGAYVSLPDGYAKGTPWAMIIVSFAGPITNILLALVCYVIVRLMDESLAENTIQFVAHMNYRLGVFNFAPFIVLDGGKFVLGVMRLFFSEDLAFTITMTISGVMLGWFLFFRKSEKDSRNFIERELEKA
;
A
#
# COMPACT_ATOMS: atom_id res chain seq x y z
N MET A 1 -12.56 20.22 0.84
CA MET A 1 -12.68 21.04 -0.39
C MET A 1 -11.33 21.35 -1.03
N LEU A 2 -10.42 22.11 -0.39
CA LEU A 2 -9.15 22.51 -1.05
C LEU A 2 -8.24 21.33 -1.45
N LEU A 3 -8.04 20.35 -0.56
CA LEU A 3 -7.16 19.20 -0.83
C LEU A 3 -7.72 18.28 -1.93
N GLN A 4 -9.04 18.10 -1.93
CA GLN A 4 -9.75 17.28 -2.92
C GLN A 4 -9.72 17.91 -4.31
N GLN A 5 -9.84 19.25 -4.38
CA GLN A 5 -9.69 20.01 -5.62
C GLN A 5 -8.24 19.96 -6.13
N ILE A 6 -7.24 20.11 -5.26
CA ILE A 6 -5.83 19.99 -5.62
C ILE A 6 -5.51 18.58 -6.15
N VAL A 7 -6.05 17.53 -5.54
CA VAL A 7 -5.90 16.15 -6.04
C VAL A 7 -6.57 15.99 -7.41
N TYR A 8 -7.76 16.56 -7.61
CA TYR A 8 -8.45 16.58 -8.91
C TYR A 8 -7.66 17.34 -9.99
N ASP A 9 -7.07 18.49 -9.63
CA ASP A 9 -6.28 19.31 -10.55
C ASP A 9 -4.92 18.65 -10.85
N MET A 10 -4.31 17.95 -9.89
CA MET A 10 -3.10 17.13 -10.08
C MET A 10 -3.35 15.85 -10.89
N MET A 11 -4.59 15.40 -10.97
CA MET A 11 -4.99 14.20 -11.70
C MET A 11 -5.00 14.37 -13.22
N GLY A 12 -4.98 15.61 -13.73
CA GLY A 12 -4.94 15.92 -15.16
C GLY A 12 -6.17 15.39 -15.92
N TRP A 13 -6.05 15.27 -17.25
CA TRP A 13 -7.06 14.62 -18.08
C TRP A 13 -7.22 13.14 -17.70
N GLY A 14 -8.46 12.67 -17.53
CA GLY A 14 -8.76 11.27 -17.24
C GLY A 14 -10.17 10.87 -17.63
N ILE A 15 -10.39 9.57 -17.78
CA ILE A 15 -11.68 8.97 -18.11
C ILE A 15 -12.20 8.27 -16.86
N THR A 16 -13.47 8.51 -16.51
CA THR A 16 -14.13 7.74 -15.46
C THR A 16 -14.92 6.62 -16.11
N ILE A 17 -14.66 5.38 -15.69
CA ILE A 17 -15.47 4.22 -16.05
C ILE A 17 -16.25 3.82 -14.79
N ASP A 18 -17.57 3.79 -14.90
CA ASP A 18 -18.42 3.33 -13.81
C ASP A 18 -18.82 1.86 -14.04
N ILE A 19 -18.34 0.99 -13.15
CA ILE A 19 -18.69 -0.44 -13.09
C ILE A 19 -19.45 -0.78 -11.80
N GLY A 20 -20.12 0.21 -11.19
CA GLY A 20 -20.68 0.16 -9.85
C GLY A 20 -19.76 0.75 -8.77
N VAL A 21 -18.47 0.91 -9.10
CA VAL A 21 -17.49 1.73 -8.38
C VAL A 21 -16.76 2.58 -9.43
N PRO A 22 -16.69 3.90 -9.29
CA PRO A 22 -16.02 4.77 -10.26
C PRO A 22 -14.51 4.48 -10.29
N LEU A 23 -14.04 4.02 -11.45
CA LEU A 23 -12.64 3.84 -11.79
C LEU A 23 -12.17 5.05 -12.58
N TYR A 24 -11.31 5.87 -11.96
CA TYR A 24 -10.68 7.00 -12.61
C TYR A 24 -9.37 6.57 -13.28
N ILE A 25 -9.36 6.61 -14.61
CA ILE A 25 -8.20 6.29 -15.43
C ILE A 25 -7.48 7.59 -15.79
N SER A 26 -6.33 7.81 -15.17
CA SER A 26 -5.39 8.88 -15.51
C SER A 26 -4.00 8.32 -15.78
N ILE A 27 -3.05 9.19 -16.15
CA ILE A 27 -1.64 8.82 -16.28
C ILE A 27 -1.11 8.15 -15.01
N TRP A 28 -1.55 8.60 -13.83
CA TRP A 28 -1.17 8.01 -12.55
C TRP A 28 -1.70 6.57 -12.40
N THR A 29 -2.92 6.30 -12.87
CA THR A 29 -3.49 4.95 -12.87
C THR A 29 -2.71 4.01 -13.77
N LEU A 30 -2.29 4.50 -14.94
CA LEU A 30 -1.43 3.74 -15.86
C LEU A 30 -0.05 3.49 -15.25
N LEU A 31 0.56 4.47 -14.59
CA LEU A 31 1.84 4.32 -13.92
C LEU A 31 1.77 3.33 -12.75
N LEU A 32 0.71 3.38 -11.95
CA LEU A 32 0.47 2.40 -10.88
C LEU A 32 0.30 0.99 -11.46
N ALA A 33 -0.52 0.82 -12.49
CA ALA A 33 -0.72 -0.46 -13.15
C ALA A 33 0.59 -1.03 -13.74
N LEU A 34 1.40 -0.17 -14.37
CA LEU A 34 2.70 -0.54 -14.92
C LEU A 34 3.70 -0.92 -13.81
N PHE A 35 3.72 -0.16 -12.71
CA PHE A 35 4.54 -0.46 -11.55
C PHE A 35 4.19 -1.81 -10.94
N LEU A 36 2.90 -2.06 -10.70
CA LEU A 36 2.42 -3.35 -10.17
C LEU A 36 2.76 -4.50 -11.13
N PHE A 37 2.60 -4.29 -12.43
CA PHE A 37 2.94 -5.29 -13.44
C PHE A 37 4.43 -5.62 -13.45
N TYR A 38 5.27 -4.59 -13.40
CA TYR A 38 6.72 -4.74 -13.34
C TYR A 38 7.15 -5.50 -12.08
N GLU A 39 6.65 -5.10 -10.91
CA GLU A 39 6.98 -5.76 -9.64
C GLU A 39 6.47 -7.20 -9.59
N ALA A 40 5.25 -7.48 -10.10
CA ALA A 40 4.71 -8.82 -10.20
C ALA A 40 5.57 -9.71 -11.10
N LYS A 41 5.87 -9.25 -12.32
CA LYS A 41 6.72 -9.99 -13.26
C LYS A 41 8.11 -10.24 -12.68
N ARG A 42 8.72 -9.22 -12.06
CA ARG A 42 10.04 -9.31 -11.44
C ARG A 42 10.05 -10.32 -10.29
N TYR A 43 9.06 -10.28 -9.41
CA TYR A 43 8.96 -11.19 -8.27
C TYR A 43 8.81 -12.64 -8.75
N ILE A 44 7.82 -12.90 -9.62
CA ILE A 44 7.57 -14.23 -10.20
C ILE A 44 8.82 -14.76 -10.90
N TYR A 45 9.49 -13.92 -11.69
CA TYR A 45 10.74 -14.31 -12.37
C TYR A 45 11.86 -14.67 -11.38
N GLN A 46 12.01 -13.93 -10.28
CA GLN A 46 13.06 -14.18 -9.29
C GLN A 46 12.87 -15.51 -8.55
N GLN A 47 11.63 -15.85 -8.21
CA GLN A 47 11.31 -17.10 -7.52
C GLN A 47 11.42 -18.32 -8.43
N LEU A 48 11.08 -18.17 -9.71
CA LEU A 48 11.17 -19.26 -10.69
C LEU A 48 12.58 -19.43 -11.29
N LYS A 49 13.47 -18.44 -11.19
CA LYS A 49 14.84 -18.48 -11.74
C LYS A 49 15.69 -19.70 -11.30
N PRO A 50 15.65 -20.17 -10.04
CA PRO A 50 16.44 -21.32 -9.58
C PRO A 50 16.01 -22.66 -10.19
N LEU A 51 14.77 -22.78 -10.68
CA LEU A 51 14.13 -24.04 -11.07
C LEU A 51 14.34 -24.39 -12.56
N ARG A 52 15.55 -24.12 -13.09
CA ARG A 52 15.92 -24.09 -14.52
C ARG A 52 15.72 -25.39 -15.36
N THR A 53 14.90 -26.35 -14.94
CA THR A 53 14.68 -27.63 -15.63
C THR A 53 13.25 -27.94 -16.07
N ALA A 54 12.23 -27.12 -15.82
CA ALA A 54 10.87 -27.48 -16.25
C ALA A 54 10.28 -26.46 -17.24
N VAL A 55 10.42 -26.76 -18.54
CA VAL A 55 9.41 -26.84 -19.64
C VAL A 55 8.08 -26.03 -19.58
N PHE A 56 7.74 -25.27 -18.53
CA PHE A 56 6.40 -24.72 -18.30
C PHE A 56 6.26 -23.18 -18.36
N PHE A 57 7.34 -22.40 -18.46
CA PHE A 57 7.21 -20.94 -18.40
C PHE A 57 7.47 -20.26 -19.73
N SER A 58 6.43 -20.25 -20.57
CA SER A 58 6.40 -19.36 -21.73
C SER A 58 6.42 -17.89 -21.28
N GLU A 59 7.02 -17.01 -22.08
CA GLU A 59 6.97 -15.56 -21.85
C GLU A 59 5.52 -15.07 -21.67
N LYS A 60 4.59 -15.68 -22.42
CA LYS A 60 3.14 -15.42 -22.31
C LYS A 60 2.61 -15.75 -20.91
N GLY A 61 3.04 -16.88 -20.32
CA GLY A 61 2.66 -17.26 -18.96
C GLY A 61 3.09 -16.21 -17.92
N MET A 62 4.34 -15.74 -17.99
CA MET A 62 4.82 -14.68 -17.09
C MET A 62 4.03 -13.37 -17.22
N ILE A 63 3.67 -12.99 -18.45
CA ILE A 63 2.86 -11.79 -18.69
C ILE A 63 1.46 -11.97 -18.08
N ILE A 64 0.84 -13.13 -18.27
CA ILE A 64 -0.48 -13.44 -17.68
C ILE A 64 -0.41 -13.39 -16.15
N GLY A 65 0.57 -14.07 -15.54
CA GLY A 65 0.76 -14.06 -14.08
C GLY A 65 0.96 -12.64 -13.54
N ALA A 66 1.75 -11.81 -14.23
CA ALA A 66 1.95 -10.41 -13.85
C ALA A 66 0.66 -9.57 -13.96
N ILE A 67 -0.14 -9.73 -15.02
CA ILE A 67 -1.44 -9.05 -15.15
C ILE A 67 -2.38 -9.47 -14.02
N VAL A 68 -2.50 -10.77 -13.76
CA VAL A 68 -3.35 -11.31 -12.69
C VAL A 68 -2.90 -10.78 -11.33
N GLY A 69 -1.59 -10.82 -11.05
CA GLY A 69 -1.01 -10.26 -9.83
C GLY A 69 -1.32 -8.77 -9.66
N SER A 70 -1.20 -7.96 -10.71
CA SER A 70 -1.55 -6.53 -10.68
C SER A 70 -3.01 -6.28 -10.37
N VAL A 71 -3.91 -7.03 -11.01
CA VAL A 71 -5.37 -6.91 -10.76
C VAL A 71 -5.68 -7.27 -9.32
N LEU A 72 -5.14 -8.38 -8.81
CA LEU A 72 -5.31 -8.79 -7.41
C LEU A 72 -4.74 -7.74 -6.44
N MET A 73 -3.67 -7.04 -6.80
CA MET A 73 -3.14 -5.94 -5.99
C MET A 73 -4.05 -4.71 -5.99
N ILE A 74 -4.65 -4.33 -7.13
CA ILE A 74 -5.65 -3.25 -7.16
C ILE A 74 -6.85 -3.61 -6.27
N LEU A 75 -7.32 -4.86 -6.34
CA LEU A 75 -8.37 -5.36 -5.46
C LEU A 75 -7.96 -5.36 -3.98
N SER A 76 -6.69 -5.66 -3.68
CA SER A 76 -6.15 -5.61 -2.32
C SER A 76 -6.09 -4.18 -1.76
N ILE A 77 -5.77 -3.19 -2.61
CA ILE A 77 -5.82 -1.76 -2.24
C ILE A 77 -7.27 -1.33 -2.02
N ALA A 78 -8.20 -1.76 -2.87
CA ALA A 78 -9.63 -1.50 -2.64
C ALA A 78 -10.14 -2.15 -1.34
N ALA A 79 -9.70 -3.37 -1.03
CA ALA A 79 -10.02 -4.05 0.21
C ALA A 79 -9.46 -3.33 1.44
N HIS A 80 -8.24 -2.77 1.35
CA HIS A 80 -7.67 -1.91 2.40
C HIS A 80 -8.60 -0.73 2.73
N GLU A 81 -9.01 0.03 1.71
CA GLU A 81 -9.91 1.17 1.90
C GLU A 81 -11.30 0.74 2.39
N ALA A 82 -11.79 -0.40 1.93
CA ALA A 82 -13.02 -1.00 2.44
C ALA A 82 -12.89 -1.36 3.93
N GLY A 83 -11.71 -1.81 4.38
CA GLY A 83 -11.42 -2.03 5.80
C GLY A 83 -11.61 -0.77 6.64
N HIS A 84 -11.10 0.37 6.18
CA HIS A 84 -11.36 1.67 6.80
C HIS A 84 -12.85 2.01 6.84
N ALA A 85 -13.56 1.81 5.73
CA ALA A 85 -14.98 2.09 5.63
C ALA A 85 -15.83 1.24 6.59
N VAL A 86 -15.54 -0.06 6.68
CA VAL A 86 -16.19 -0.99 7.60
C VAL A 86 -15.96 -0.56 9.04
N ALA A 87 -14.71 -0.24 9.42
CA ALA A 87 -14.43 0.27 10.76
C ALA A 87 -15.12 1.61 11.04
N ALA A 88 -15.15 2.52 10.07
CA ALA A 88 -15.81 3.81 10.19
C ALA A 88 -17.33 3.69 10.36
N SER A 89 -17.94 2.69 9.72
CA SER A 89 -19.38 2.42 9.85
C SER A 89 -19.78 2.06 11.29
N ALA A 90 -18.89 1.40 12.05
CA ALA A 90 -19.13 1.09 13.46
C ALA A 90 -19.20 2.35 14.35
N PHE A 91 -18.70 3.49 13.86
CA PHE A 91 -18.80 4.80 14.51
C PHE A 91 -19.86 5.70 13.90
N ASN A 92 -20.73 5.17 13.02
CA ASN A 92 -21.78 5.90 12.31
C ASN A 92 -21.27 7.03 11.40
N PHE A 93 -20.05 6.92 10.88
CA PHE A 93 -19.61 7.88 9.86
C PHE A 93 -20.30 7.62 8.52
N PRO A 94 -20.85 8.66 7.87
CA PRO A 94 -21.50 8.52 6.58
C PRO A 94 -20.45 8.25 5.48
N ILE A 95 -20.62 7.17 4.74
CA ILE A 95 -19.86 6.87 3.53
C ILE A 95 -20.58 7.54 2.35
N THR A 96 -19.94 8.51 1.72
CA THR A 96 -20.56 9.29 0.63
C THR A 96 -20.00 8.99 -0.75
N GLY A 97 -19.00 8.12 -0.84
CA GLY A 97 -18.45 7.66 -2.11
C GLY A 97 -17.31 6.68 -1.90
N ALA A 98 -16.96 5.96 -2.96
CA ALA A 98 -15.77 5.14 -3.05
C ALA A 98 -15.29 5.14 -4.50
N GLY A 99 -14.02 4.87 -4.74
CA GLY A 99 -13.48 4.81 -6.10
C GLY A 99 -12.05 4.31 -6.15
N VAL A 100 -11.55 4.11 -7.37
CA VAL A 100 -10.16 3.72 -7.63
C VAL A 100 -9.48 4.75 -8.53
N THR A 101 -8.25 5.11 -8.19
CA THR A 101 -7.46 6.16 -8.85
C THR A 101 -6.00 5.73 -8.96
N GLY A 102 -5.17 6.55 -9.61
CA GLY A 102 -3.73 6.30 -9.71
C GLY A 102 -2.94 6.43 -8.42
N TRP A 103 -3.53 7.02 -7.39
CA TRP A 103 -2.94 7.07 -6.04
C TRP A 103 -3.35 5.87 -5.18
N GLY A 104 -4.22 5.00 -5.69
CA GLY A 104 -4.84 3.90 -4.95
C GLY A 104 -6.37 3.98 -4.99
N ALA A 105 -7.02 3.21 -4.13
CA ALA A 105 -8.45 3.32 -3.89
C ALA A 105 -8.73 4.42 -2.87
N TYR A 106 -9.99 4.83 -2.75
CA TYR A 106 -10.44 5.72 -1.68
C TYR A 106 -11.86 5.40 -1.27
N VAL A 107 -12.17 5.73 -0.01
CA VAL A 107 -13.53 5.87 0.49
C VAL A 107 -13.73 7.28 1.04
N SER A 108 -14.76 7.96 0.55
CA SER A 108 -15.10 9.32 0.93
C SER A 108 -15.94 9.34 2.21
N LEU A 109 -15.38 10.01 3.22
CA LEU A 109 -16.05 10.37 4.46
C LEU A 109 -16.10 11.91 4.48
N PRO A 110 -17.29 12.56 4.45
CA PRO A 110 -17.44 14.02 4.27
C PRO A 110 -16.58 14.87 5.21
N ASP A 111 -16.45 14.41 6.45
CA ASP A 111 -15.72 15.07 7.52
C ASP A 111 -14.34 14.44 7.80
N GLY A 112 -14.02 13.34 7.11
CA GLY A 112 -12.92 12.44 7.46
C GLY A 112 -13.09 11.82 8.86
N TYR A 113 -12.25 10.87 9.20
CA TYR A 113 -12.20 10.35 10.58
C TYR A 113 -11.44 11.28 11.54
N ALA A 114 -10.86 12.38 11.04
CA ALA A 114 -10.21 13.40 11.86
C ALA A 114 -11.16 14.13 12.80
N LYS A 115 -12.42 14.32 12.41
CA LYS A 115 -13.44 14.93 13.27
C LYS A 115 -14.11 13.94 14.24
N GLY A 116 -13.78 12.65 14.12
CA GLY A 116 -14.20 11.63 15.07
C GLY A 116 -13.54 11.75 16.43
N THR A 117 -14.01 10.95 17.39
CA THR A 117 -13.32 10.78 18.67
C THR A 117 -11.90 10.23 18.42
N PRO A 118 -10.93 10.49 19.31
CA PRO A 118 -9.58 9.95 19.18
C PRO A 118 -9.56 8.43 19.00
N TRP A 119 -10.45 7.71 19.70
CA TRP A 119 -10.63 6.26 19.55
C TRP A 119 -11.10 5.83 18.17
N ALA A 120 -12.05 6.56 17.59
CA ALA A 120 -12.52 6.28 16.24
C ALA A 120 -11.37 6.45 15.22
N MET A 121 -10.57 7.51 15.36
CA MET A 121 -9.38 7.71 14.54
C MET A 121 -8.36 6.57 14.68
N ILE A 122 -8.08 6.12 15.90
CA ILE A 122 -7.18 4.97 16.17
C ILE A 122 -7.69 3.70 15.49
N ILE A 123 -8.95 3.34 15.72
CA ILE A 123 -9.51 2.07 15.22
C ILE A 123 -9.63 2.08 13.70
N VAL A 124 -10.14 3.18 13.13
CA VAL A 124 -10.27 3.33 11.68
C VAL A 124 -8.89 3.28 11.02
N SER A 125 -7.89 4.01 11.52
CA SER A 125 -6.53 4.00 10.92
C SER A 125 -5.85 2.63 10.96
N PHE A 126 -6.16 1.77 11.93
CA PHE A 126 -5.67 0.39 11.94
C PHE A 126 -6.34 -0.53 10.92
N ALA A 127 -7.59 -0.26 10.56
CA ALA A 127 -8.43 -1.23 9.85
C ALA A 127 -7.92 -1.57 8.45
N GLY A 128 -7.46 -0.58 7.67
CA GLY A 128 -6.88 -0.80 6.34
C GLY A 128 -5.59 -1.64 6.41
N PRO A 129 -4.56 -1.22 7.15
CA PRO A 129 -3.33 -1.99 7.32
C PRO A 129 -3.58 -3.43 7.82
N ILE A 130 -4.47 -3.60 8.81
CA ILE A 130 -4.86 -4.94 9.31
C ILE A 130 -5.49 -5.76 8.19
N THR A 131 -6.34 -5.17 7.34
CA THR A 131 -6.94 -5.86 6.19
C THR A 131 -5.87 -6.39 5.25
N ASN A 132 -4.82 -5.62 4.95
CA ASN A 132 -3.71 -6.14 4.15
C ASN A 132 -2.93 -7.24 4.87
N ILE A 133 -2.66 -7.12 6.17
CA ILE A 133 -1.97 -8.20 6.91
C ILE A 133 -2.80 -9.49 6.91
N LEU A 134 -4.12 -9.40 7.05
CA LEU A 134 -5.02 -10.55 6.97
C LEU A 134 -5.03 -11.16 5.56
N LEU A 135 -5.12 -10.33 4.51
CA LEU A 135 -5.01 -10.81 3.13
C LEU A 135 -3.66 -11.48 2.86
N ALA A 136 -2.57 -10.93 3.37
CA ALA A 136 -1.24 -11.53 3.27
C ALA A 136 -1.21 -12.91 3.94
N LEU A 137 -1.79 -13.03 5.13
CA LEU A 137 -1.87 -14.29 5.86
C LEU A 137 -2.72 -15.32 5.11
N VAL A 138 -3.88 -14.93 4.59
CA VAL A 138 -4.76 -15.83 3.80
C VAL A 138 -4.03 -16.32 2.56
N CYS A 139 -3.43 -15.42 1.77
CA CYS A 139 -2.68 -15.78 0.57
C CYS A 139 -1.46 -16.66 0.92
N TYR A 140 -0.77 -16.39 2.02
CA TYR A 140 0.32 -17.23 2.51
C TYR A 140 -0.15 -18.65 2.85
N VAL A 141 -1.27 -18.80 3.57
CA VAL A 141 -1.85 -20.11 3.88
C VAL A 141 -2.21 -20.86 2.59
N ILE A 142 -2.82 -20.19 1.61
CA ILE A 142 -3.15 -20.79 0.30
C ILE A 142 -1.89 -21.29 -0.39
N VAL A 143 -0.84 -20.47 -0.46
CA VAL A 143 0.47 -20.83 -1.05
C VAL A 143 1.05 -22.09 -0.41
N ARG A 144 0.94 -22.25 0.91
CA ARG A 144 1.46 -23.44 1.62
C ARG A 144 0.71 -24.73 1.28
N LEU A 145 -0.45 -24.65 0.65
CA LEU A 145 -1.27 -25.78 0.20
C LEU A 145 -1.11 -26.06 -1.30
N MET A 146 -0.30 -25.28 -2.03
CA MET A 146 -0.08 -25.41 -3.46
C MET A 146 1.31 -25.94 -3.75
N ASP A 147 1.43 -26.70 -4.85
CA ASP A 147 2.73 -26.99 -5.43
C ASP A 147 3.27 -25.77 -6.19
N GLU A 148 4.60 -25.69 -6.25
CA GLU A 148 5.34 -24.66 -6.95
C GLU A 148 4.85 -24.53 -8.41
N SER A 149 4.30 -23.37 -8.75
CA SER A 149 3.67 -23.13 -10.05
C SER A 149 3.54 -21.63 -10.32
N LEU A 150 3.24 -21.25 -11.58
CA LEU A 150 2.98 -19.85 -11.94
C LEU A 150 1.85 -19.24 -11.08
N ALA A 151 0.80 -20.02 -10.83
CA ALA A 151 -0.36 -19.58 -10.05
C ALA A 151 0.02 -19.39 -8.58
N GLU A 152 0.73 -20.36 -7.98
CA GLU A 152 1.24 -20.26 -6.62
C GLU A 152 2.14 -19.02 -6.47
N ASN A 153 3.10 -18.82 -7.37
CA ASN A 153 4.03 -17.69 -7.33
C ASN A 153 3.33 -16.33 -7.50
N THR A 154 2.24 -16.30 -8.28
CA THR A 154 1.40 -15.10 -8.43
C THR A 154 0.68 -14.77 -7.11
N ILE A 155 0.14 -15.78 -6.42
CA ILE A 155 -0.50 -15.60 -5.11
C ILE A 155 0.55 -15.24 -4.05
N GLN A 156 1.75 -15.83 -4.13
CA GLN A 156 2.88 -15.51 -3.27
C GLN A 156 3.30 -14.05 -3.41
N PHE A 157 3.34 -13.52 -4.64
CA PHE A 157 3.53 -12.09 -4.89
C PHE A 157 2.46 -11.23 -4.20
N VAL A 158 1.18 -11.59 -4.33
CA VAL A 158 0.07 -10.87 -3.68
C VAL A 158 0.19 -10.92 -2.16
N ALA A 159 0.57 -12.07 -1.59
CA ALA A 159 0.83 -12.21 -0.15
C ALA A 159 1.97 -11.28 0.30
N HIS A 160 3.09 -11.33 -0.41
CA HIS A 160 4.28 -10.52 -0.13
C HIS A 160 3.99 -9.02 -0.20
N MET A 161 3.25 -8.59 -1.23
CA MET A 161 2.92 -7.18 -1.41
C MET A 161 1.88 -6.69 -0.42
N ASN A 162 0.87 -7.49 -0.07
CA ASN A 162 -0.07 -7.15 0.99
C ASN A 162 0.64 -6.99 2.34
N TYR A 163 1.56 -7.90 2.69
CA TYR A 163 2.35 -7.77 3.91
C TYR A 163 3.15 -6.47 3.91
N ARG A 164 3.87 -6.19 2.81
CA ARG A 164 4.65 -4.95 2.67
C ARG A 164 3.79 -3.70 2.73
N LEU A 165 2.61 -3.70 2.10
CA LEU A 165 1.69 -2.57 2.09
C LEU A 165 1.11 -2.33 3.49
N GLY A 166 0.72 -3.38 4.21
CA GLY A 166 0.25 -3.28 5.59
C GLY A 166 1.33 -2.73 6.53
N VAL A 167 2.54 -3.29 6.48
CA VAL A 167 3.68 -2.82 7.29
C VAL A 167 4.05 -1.39 6.93
N PHE A 168 4.10 -1.05 5.65
CA PHE A 168 4.42 0.31 5.21
C PHE A 168 3.38 1.32 5.73
N ASN A 169 2.09 1.00 5.66
CA ASN A 169 1.06 1.88 6.17
C ASN A 169 1.05 2.01 7.70
N PHE A 170 1.72 1.13 8.45
CA PHE A 170 1.94 1.35 9.89
C PHE A 170 3.05 2.35 10.20
N ALA A 171 3.84 2.77 9.22
CA ALA A 171 4.88 3.75 9.48
C ALA A 171 4.27 5.09 9.95
N PRO A 172 4.89 5.77 10.93
CA PRO A 172 4.33 6.94 11.60
C PRO A 172 4.52 8.23 10.76
N PHE A 173 4.15 8.18 9.48
CA PHE A 173 4.11 9.32 8.58
C PHE A 173 2.67 9.82 8.48
N ILE A 174 2.41 11.11 8.67
CA ILE A 174 1.04 11.67 8.67
C ILE A 174 0.23 11.37 7.39
N VAL A 175 0.92 11.15 6.27
CA VAL A 175 0.31 10.78 4.99
C VAL A 175 -0.14 9.32 4.93
N LEU A 176 0.39 8.46 5.80
CA LEU A 176 0.05 7.05 5.95
C LEU A 176 -0.85 6.85 7.18
N ASP A 177 -1.45 5.68 7.29
CA ASP A 177 -2.40 5.41 8.38
C ASP A 177 -1.75 5.34 9.75
N GLY A 178 -0.49 4.89 9.83
CA GLY A 178 0.29 4.86 11.06
C GLY A 178 0.52 6.25 11.65
N GLY A 179 0.69 7.28 10.82
CA GLY A 179 0.75 8.66 11.31
C GLY A 179 -0.58 9.15 11.85
N LYS A 180 -1.69 8.76 11.23
CA LYS A 180 -3.05 9.08 11.70
C LYS A 180 -3.39 8.33 12.99
N PHE A 181 -2.89 7.10 13.14
CA PHE A 181 -2.93 6.36 14.39
C PHE A 181 -2.19 7.13 15.50
N VAL A 182 -0.94 7.53 15.26
CA VAL A 182 -0.15 8.32 16.22
C VAL A 182 -0.90 9.60 16.59
N LEU A 183 -1.47 10.32 15.61
CA LEU A 183 -2.30 11.49 15.87
C LEU A 183 -3.47 11.17 16.79
N GLY A 184 -4.21 10.10 16.53
CA GLY A 184 -5.31 9.64 17.38
C GLY A 184 -4.87 9.36 18.81
N VAL A 185 -3.72 8.71 19.00
CA VAL A 185 -3.15 8.48 20.34
C VAL A 185 -2.76 9.79 21.01
N MET A 186 -2.10 10.70 20.29
CA MET A 186 -1.69 11.99 20.86
C MET A 186 -2.91 12.83 21.28
N ARG A 187 -4.01 12.78 20.53
CA ARG A 187 -5.28 13.45 20.86
C ARG A 187 -5.96 12.92 22.13
N LEU A 188 -5.55 11.75 22.65
CA LEU A 188 -6.03 11.25 23.95
C LEU A 188 -5.41 12.03 25.13
N PHE A 189 -4.24 12.64 24.94
CA PHE A 189 -3.46 13.23 26.03
C PHE A 189 -3.21 14.73 25.86
N PHE A 190 -3.28 15.24 24.63
CA PHE A 190 -2.91 16.60 24.28
C PHE A 190 -4.05 17.32 23.54
N SER A 191 -3.99 18.66 23.51
CA SER A 191 -4.85 19.46 22.64
C SER A 191 -4.62 19.11 21.17
N GLU A 192 -5.62 19.33 20.32
CA GLU A 192 -5.56 19.03 18.87
C GLU A 192 -4.29 19.61 18.21
N ASP A 193 -3.97 20.87 18.47
CA ASP A 193 -2.80 21.55 17.89
C ASP A 193 -1.47 20.93 18.33
N LEU A 194 -1.37 20.58 19.63
CA LEU A 194 -0.16 19.97 20.18
C LEU A 194 -0.01 18.53 19.67
N ALA A 195 -1.10 17.77 19.62
CA ALA A 195 -1.11 16.40 19.09
C ALA A 195 -0.67 16.36 17.62
N PHE A 196 -1.16 17.29 16.81
CA PHE A 196 -0.75 17.44 15.42
C PHE A 196 0.73 17.81 15.30
N THR A 197 1.21 18.77 16.09
CA THR A 197 2.62 19.20 16.10
C THR A 197 3.55 18.06 16.48
N ILE A 198 3.22 17.29 17.53
CA ILE A 198 3.99 16.12 17.96
C ILE A 198 4.02 15.08 16.83
N THR A 199 2.88 14.77 16.22
CA THR A 199 2.79 13.77 15.15
C THR A 199 3.60 14.17 13.91
N MET A 200 3.55 15.45 13.53
CA MET A 200 4.37 16.00 12.43
C MET A 200 5.86 15.92 12.75
N THR A 201 6.23 16.20 14.00
CA THR A 201 7.62 16.08 14.47
C THR A 201 8.10 14.63 14.39
N ILE A 202 7.30 13.66 14.87
CA ILE A 202 7.59 12.23 14.75
C ILE A 202 7.74 11.82 13.28
N SER A 203 6.82 12.26 12.42
CA SER A 203 6.87 12.00 10.97
C SER A 203 8.17 12.53 10.35
N GLY A 204 8.58 13.76 10.71
CA GLY A 204 9.80 14.39 10.22
C GLY A 204 11.07 13.71 10.70
N VAL A 205 11.14 13.35 11.99
CA VAL A 205 12.28 12.60 12.57
C VAL A 205 12.42 11.23 11.91
N MET A 206 11.31 10.52 11.71
CA MET A 206 11.31 9.21 11.04
C MET A 206 11.71 9.31 9.57
N LEU A 207 11.32 10.38 8.88
CA LEU A 207 11.74 10.61 7.50
C LEU A 207 13.25 10.90 7.43
N GLY A 208 13.75 11.77 8.31
CA GLY A 208 15.18 12.06 8.43
C GLY A 208 16.00 10.80 8.74
N TRP A 209 15.53 9.99 9.69
CA TRP A 209 16.13 8.70 10.03
C TRP A 209 16.17 7.76 8.83
N PHE A 210 15.05 7.57 8.13
CA PHE A 210 14.96 6.72 6.94
C PHE A 210 15.93 7.14 5.83
N LEU A 211 16.01 8.44 5.55
CA LEU A 211 16.91 8.97 4.51
C LEU A 211 18.40 8.84 4.91
N PHE A 212 18.72 9.08 6.18
CA PHE A 212 20.10 9.04 6.67
C PHE A 212 20.64 7.60 6.76
N PHE A 213 19.86 6.68 7.33
CA PHE A 213 20.27 5.28 7.46
C PHE A 213 20.42 4.59 6.10
N ARG A 214 19.51 4.85 5.16
CA ARG A 214 19.61 4.31 3.79
C ARG A 214 20.88 4.78 3.08
N LYS A 215 21.32 6.02 3.32
CA LYS A 215 22.58 6.53 2.79
C LYS A 215 23.77 5.79 3.40
N SER A 216 23.79 5.63 4.72
CA SER A 216 24.85 4.93 5.45
C SER A 216 25.03 3.47 5.02
N GLU A 217 23.94 2.74 4.80
CA GLU A 217 23.99 1.34 4.35
C GLU A 217 24.58 1.22 2.93
N LYS A 218 24.16 2.11 2.02
CA LYS A 218 24.70 2.17 0.66
C LYS A 218 26.18 2.52 0.64
N ASP A 219 26.60 3.49 1.45
CA ASP A 219 28.01 3.90 1.55
C ASP A 219 28.87 2.77 2.12
N SER A 220 28.35 2.03 3.10
CA SER A 220 29.02 0.85 3.69
C SER A 220 29.18 -0.28 2.67
N ARG A 221 28.13 -0.60 1.89
CA ARG A 221 28.22 -1.61 0.81
C ARG A 221 29.22 -1.21 -0.26
N ASN A 222 29.18 0.03 -0.73
CA ASN A 222 30.11 0.55 -1.74
C ASN A 222 31.56 0.59 -1.23
N PHE A 223 31.78 0.74 0.06
CA PHE A 223 33.11 0.66 0.67
C PHE A 223 33.62 -0.79 0.64
N ILE A 224 32.80 -1.75 1.09
CA ILE A 224 33.16 -3.17 1.08
C ILE A 224 33.44 -3.67 -0.33
N GLU A 225 32.59 -3.34 -1.30
CA GLU A 225 32.79 -3.74 -2.71
C GLU A 225 34.11 -3.19 -3.28
N ARG A 226 34.46 -1.93 -2.97
CA ARG A 226 35.74 -1.34 -3.38
C ARG A 226 36.97 -1.97 -2.72
N GLU A 227 36.87 -2.42 -1.48
CA GLU A 227 37.98 -3.11 -0.82
C GLU A 227 38.14 -4.55 -1.35
N LEU A 228 37.04 -5.21 -1.72
CA LEU A 228 37.07 -6.52 -2.37
C LEU A 228 37.63 -6.47 -3.80
N GLU A 229 37.38 -5.38 -4.55
CA GLU A 229 37.97 -5.20 -5.90
C GLU A 229 39.48 -4.90 -5.88
N LYS A 230 40.01 -4.44 -4.75
CA LYS A 230 41.45 -4.16 -4.58
C LYS A 230 42.26 -5.37 -4.08
N ALA A 231 41.60 -6.43 -3.60
CA ALA A 231 42.20 -7.64 -3.06
C ALA A 231 42.33 -8.73 -4.14
#